data_AF-A0A2D7EV92-F1
#
_entry.id   AF-A0A2D7EV92-F1
#
_cell.length_a   1.000
_cell.length_b   1.000
_cell.length_c   1.000
_cell.angle_alpha   90.00
_cell.angle_beta   90.00
_cell.angle_gamma   90.00
#
_symmetry.space_group_name_H-M   'P 1'
#
loop_
_entity.id
_entity.type
_entity.pdbx_description
1 polymer ?
#
loop_
_entity_poly.entity_id
_entity_poly.type
_entity_poly.pdbx_seq_one_letter_code
_entity_poly.pdbx_strand_id
1 'polypeptide(L)'
;MATLRVTGFSRPHTQILTAIGLMILMIFMGTSSMYSPPIELIEEEELPTSGRQGLDVAGECEGLKFEDLFDYDFANFKIYIGDDWATAEMDAGSFVNGSKSSVVRENLDGLFDGLSGGNNSWISTDERDAVRAIGPTCIGAMDTRIGIKEGVPHRGAPDWNNLSFVADGIGLDEVDLVPENHPEERTCQNLNAANGCKEVPVSISDDLQIMMFL
;
A
#
# COMPACT_ATOMS: atom_id res chain seq x y z
N MET A 1 53.17 30.10 -49.56
CA MET A 1 54.20 30.48 -48.56
C MET A 1 53.47 30.65 -47.24
N ALA A 2 53.56 29.85 -46.19
CA ALA A 2 54.33 28.64 -45.85
C ALA A 2 53.44 27.78 -44.90
N THR A 3 53.53 26.45 -44.99
CA THR A 3 52.79 25.50 -44.14
C THR A 3 53.64 25.11 -42.92
N LEU A 4 53.17 25.43 -41.71
CA LEU A 4 53.85 25.09 -40.46
C LEU A 4 53.41 23.68 -40.00
N ARG A 5 54.29 22.68 -40.11
CA ARG A 5 54.12 21.37 -39.45
C ARG A 5 54.71 21.46 -38.04
N VAL A 6 53.86 21.35 -37.03
CA VAL A 6 54.28 21.14 -35.63
C VAL A 6 54.42 19.64 -35.42
N THR A 7 55.65 19.14 -35.39
CA THR A 7 55.96 17.78 -34.94
C THR A 7 56.06 17.78 -33.42
N GLY A 8 55.05 17.23 -32.74
CA GLY A 8 55.06 17.02 -31.30
C GLY A 8 56.06 15.94 -30.90
N PHE A 9 57.07 16.32 -30.13
CA PHE A 9 58.06 15.41 -29.56
C PHE A 9 57.44 14.73 -28.32
N SER A 10 56.92 13.50 -28.46
CA SER A 10 56.51 12.73 -27.29
C SER A 10 57.75 12.20 -26.58
N ARG A 11 57.85 12.48 -25.27
CA ARG A 11 58.94 11.98 -24.44
C ARG A 11 58.67 10.50 -24.12
N PRO A 12 59.60 9.58 -24.43
CA PRO A 12 59.35 8.13 -24.31
C PRO A 12 59.11 7.67 -22.87
N HIS A 13 59.64 8.39 -21.88
CA HIS A 13 59.46 8.07 -20.46
C HIS A 13 58.02 8.24 -19.96
N THR A 14 57.27 9.19 -20.50
CA THR A 14 55.88 9.44 -20.09
C THR A 14 54.94 8.36 -20.64
N GLN A 15 55.25 7.83 -21.83
CA GLN A 15 54.47 6.78 -22.47
C GLN A 15 54.61 5.42 -21.77
N ILE A 16 55.81 5.12 -21.26
CA ILE A 16 56.07 3.89 -20.50
C ILE A 16 55.33 3.92 -19.16
N LEU A 17 55.31 5.06 -18.46
CA LEU A 17 54.59 5.20 -17.18
C LEU A 17 53.07 5.04 -17.35
N THR A 18 52.50 5.62 -18.41
CA THR A 18 51.06 5.49 -18.71
C THR A 18 50.67 4.07 -19.11
N ALA A 19 51.54 3.36 -19.83
CA ALA A 19 51.29 1.98 -20.23
C ALA A 19 51.31 1.01 -19.03
N ILE A 20 52.25 1.21 -18.10
CA ILE A 20 52.33 0.40 -16.87
C ILE A 20 51.11 0.65 -15.98
N GLY A 21 50.66 1.90 -15.86
CA GLY A 21 49.44 2.24 -15.10
C GLY A 21 48.18 1.56 -15.66
N LEU A 22 48.03 1.55 -16.99
CA LEU A 22 46.90 0.87 -17.65
C LEU A 22 46.96 -0.66 -17.50
N MET A 23 48.15 -1.27 -17.55
CA MET A 23 48.28 -2.71 -17.33
C MET A 23 47.93 -3.13 -15.90
N ILE A 24 48.29 -2.32 -14.89
CA ILE A 24 47.93 -2.60 -13.49
C ILE A 24 46.42 -2.49 -13.29
N LEU A 25 45.76 -1.52 -13.94
CA LEU A 25 44.31 -1.35 -13.88
C LEU A 25 43.56 -2.55 -14.52
N MET A 26 44.07 -3.07 -15.64
CA MET A 26 43.50 -4.26 -16.30
C MET A 26 43.69 -5.54 -15.47
N ILE A 27 44.79 -5.65 -14.72
CA ILE A 27 45.02 -6.79 -13.82
C ILE A 27 44.06 -6.75 -12.61
N PHE A 28 43.78 -5.56 -12.06
CA PHE A 28 42.81 -5.41 -10.96
C PHE A 28 41.35 -5.68 -11.38
N MET A 29 41.01 -5.50 -12.66
CA MET A 29 39.69 -5.84 -13.19
C MET A 29 39.53 -7.34 -13.52
N GLY A 30 40.63 -8.11 -13.59
CA GLY A 30 40.64 -9.52 -13.96
C GLY A 30 40.51 -10.52 -12.79
N THR A 31 40.57 -10.06 -11.54
CA THR A 31 40.59 -10.94 -10.35
C THR A 31 39.25 -11.06 -9.60
N SER A 32 38.15 -10.52 -10.13
CA SER A 32 36.84 -10.57 -9.45
C SER A 32 35.95 -11.76 -9.82
N SER A 33 36.44 -12.72 -10.61
CA SER A 33 35.61 -13.83 -11.13
C SER A 33 36.07 -15.19 -10.58
N MET A 34 35.84 -15.48 -9.30
CA MET A 34 35.73 -16.85 -8.75
C MET A 34 35.07 -16.82 -7.36
N TYR A 35 33.78 -16.54 -7.32
CA TYR A 35 32.91 -16.98 -6.24
C TYR A 35 31.58 -17.41 -6.86
N SER A 36 31.34 -18.71 -6.93
CA SER A 36 30.05 -19.28 -7.32
C SER A 36 29.29 -19.62 -6.03
N PRO A 37 28.22 -18.91 -5.66
CA PRO A 37 27.23 -19.46 -4.74
C PRO A 37 26.47 -20.60 -5.44
N PRO A 38 25.93 -21.58 -4.70
CA PRO A 38 25.10 -22.63 -5.28
C PRO A 38 23.86 -22.02 -5.96
N ILE A 39 23.50 -22.55 -7.13
CA ILE A 39 22.28 -22.20 -7.85
C ILE A 39 21.10 -22.81 -7.09
N GLU A 40 20.34 -21.96 -6.40
CA GLU A 40 18.92 -22.18 -6.10
C GLU A 40 18.11 -21.41 -7.16
N LEU A 41 16.96 -21.97 -7.56
CA LEU A 41 16.14 -21.45 -8.66
C LEU A 41 15.77 -19.98 -8.44
N ILE A 42 16.07 -19.14 -9.43
CA ILE A 42 15.62 -17.75 -9.50
C ILE A 42 14.14 -17.78 -9.90
N GLU A 43 13.26 -17.64 -8.91
CA GLU A 43 11.94 -17.02 -9.10
C GLU A 43 12.20 -15.56 -9.50
N GLU A 44 11.45 -15.04 -10.48
CA GLU A 44 11.63 -13.67 -10.99
C GLU A 44 11.50 -12.66 -9.84
N GLU A 45 12.64 -12.17 -9.34
CA GLU A 45 12.67 -11.13 -8.31
C GLU A 45 12.26 -9.80 -8.96
N GLU A 46 11.00 -9.43 -8.72
CA GLU A 46 10.46 -8.10 -8.96
C GLU A 46 11.37 -7.06 -8.28
N LEU A 47 11.73 -6.02 -9.01
CA LEU A 47 12.59 -4.93 -8.53
C LEU A 47 12.08 -4.39 -7.18
N PRO A 48 12.95 -4.15 -6.18
CA PRO A 48 12.50 -3.73 -4.86
C PRO A 48 11.97 -2.29 -4.93
N THR A 49 10.64 -2.16 -4.88
CA THR A 49 9.97 -0.91 -4.53
C THR A 49 10.18 -0.69 -3.02
N SER A 50 11.32 -0.08 -2.69
CA SER A 50 11.70 0.24 -1.32
C SER A 50 10.73 1.27 -0.70
N GLY A 51 9.65 0.77 -0.11
CA GLY A 51 8.70 1.49 0.74
C GLY A 51 7.86 0.50 1.54
N ARG A 52 8.47 -0.12 2.57
CA ARG A 52 7.88 -1.12 3.50
C ARG A 52 7.28 -2.37 2.84
N GLN A 53 8.10 -3.41 2.67
CA GLN A 53 7.60 -4.77 2.89
C GLN A 53 7.48 -5.00 4.41
N GLY A 54 6.28 -5.23 4.92
CA GLY A 54 6.08 -5.82 6.25
C GLY A 54 5.55 -4.92 7.36
N LEU A 55 4.57 -4.04 7.08
CA LEU A 55 3.56 -3.80 8.12
C LEU A 55 2.64 -5.02 8.05
N ASP A 56 2.55 -5.81 9.13
CA ASP A 56 1.62 -6.95 9.20
C ASP A 56 0.20 -6.40 9.38
N VAL A 57 -0.31 -5.70 8.36
CA VAL A 57 -1.62 -5.04 8.42
C VAL A 57 -2.72 -6.08 8.60
N ALA A 58 -2.53 -7.29 8.06
CA ALA A 58 -3.43 -8.41 8.34
C ALA A 58 -3.46 -8.75 9.84
N GLY A 59 -2.28 -8.87 10.49
CA GLY A 59 -2.19 -9.11 11.93
C GLY A 59 -2.72 -7.97 12.80
N GLU A 60 -2.64 -6.72 12.35
CA GLU A 60 -3.25 -5.57 13.05
C GLU A 60 -4.78 -5.53 12.91
N CYS A 61 -5.32 -6.13 11.84
CA CYS A 61 -6.75 -6.23 11.59
C CYS A 61 -7.40 -7.53 12.11
N GLU A 62 -6.60 -8.51 12.52
CA GLU A 62 -7.09 -9.78 13.04
C GLU A 62 -7.91 -9.58 14.34
N GLY A 63 -9.12 -10.14 14.36
CA GLY A 63 -10.05 -10.01 15.49
C GLY A 63 -10.78 -8.67 15.56
N LEU A 64 -10.45 -7.70 14.69
CA LEU A 64 -11.27 -6.50 14.49
C LEU A 64 -12.52 -6.85 13.68
N LYS A 65 -13.60 -6.11 13.95
CA LYS A 65 -14.85 -6.16 13.20
C LYS A 65 -15.00 -4.90 12.38
N PHE A 66 -15.84 -4.94 11.35
CA PHE A 66 -16.05 -3.79 10.47
C PHE A 66 -16.44 -2.53 11.27
N GLU A 67 -17.23 -2.72 12.33
CA GLU A 67 -17.67 -1.67 13.24
C GLU A 67 -16.58 -1.17 14.19
N ASP A 68 -15.50 -1.93 14.38
CA ASP A 68 -14.35 -1.51 15.19
C ASP A 68 -13.38 -0.65 14.37
N LEU A 69 -13.39 -0.78 13.04
CA LEU A 69 -12.49 -0.03 12.14
C LEU A 69 -13.05 1.34 11.73
N PHE A 70 -14.38 1.45 11.58
CA PHE A 70 -15.03 2.67 11.11
C PHE A 70 -16.16 3.12 12.05
N ASP A 71 -16.06 4.33 12.60
CA ASP A 71 -17.17 4.98 13.29
C ASP A 71 -18.11 5.59 12.25
N TYR A 72 -19.33 5.07 12.16
CA TYR A 72 -20.32 5.51 11.19
C TYR A 72 -21.67 5.84 11.84
N ASP A 73 -22.49 6.63 11.16
CA ASP A 73 -23.85 6.95 11.59
C ASP A 73 -24.86 5.95 11.07
N PHE A 74 -24.62 5.49 9.84
CA PHE A 74 -25.46 4.51 9.18
C PHE A 74 -24.60 3.60 8.31
N ALA A 75 -24.86 2.30 8.35
CA ALA A 75 -24.27 1.35 7.42
C ALA A 75 -25.35 0.48 6.80
N ASN A 76 -25.22 0.21 5.51
CA ASN A 76 -26.02 -0.74 4.77
C ASN A 76 -25.15 -1.95 4.45
N PHE A 77 -25.62 -3.14 4.80
CA PHE A 77 -24.99 -4.41 4.45
C PHE A 77 -25.99 -5.20 3.59
N LYS A 78 -25.60 -5.54 2.37
CA LYS A 78 -26.36 -6.44 1.49
C LYS A 78 -25.59 -7.72 1.37
N ILE A 79 -26.24 -8.83 1.68
CA ILE A 79 -25.61 -10.16 1.67
C ILE A 79 -26.43 -11.04 0.75
N TYR A 80 -25.76 -11.56 -0.27
CA TYR A 80 -26.32 -12.49 -1.25
C TYR A 80 -25.75 -13.86 -0.94
N ILE A 81 -26.59 -14.75 -0.42
CA ILE A 81 -26.20 -16.13 -0.12
C ILE A 81 -26.36 -16.94 -1.40
N GLY A 82 -25.31 -17.66 -1.80
CA GLY A 82 -25.32 -18.55 -2.95
C GLY A 82 -26.25 -19.74 -2.75
N ASP A 83 -26.74 -20.31 -3.86
CA ASP A 83 -27.61 -21.49 -3.84
C ASP A 83 -26.93 -22.73 -3.23
N ASP A 84 -25.60 -22.73 -3.18
CA ASP A 84 -24.79 -23.80 -2.59
C ASP A 84 -24.72 -23.75 -1.05
N TRP A 85 -25.26 -22.69 -0.41
CA TRP A 85 -25.19 -22.43 1.03
C TRP A 85 -23.76 -22.43 1.60
N ALA A 86 -22.75 -22.32 0.73
CA ALA A 86 -21.33 -22.37 1.07
C ALA A 86 -20.61 -21.06 0.68
N THR A 87 -21.18 -20.32 -0.28
CA THR A 87 -20.66 -19.02 -0.74
C THR A 87 -21.62 -17.89 -0.42
N ALA A 88 -21.07 -16.71 -0.17
CA ALA A 88 -21.85 -15.49 -0.01
C ALA A 88 -21.07 -14.30 -0.57
N GLU A 89 -21.80 -13.37 -1.16
CA GLU A 89 -21.29 -12.08 -1.61
C GLU A 89 -21.85 -10.98 -0.68
N MET A 90 -21.04 -9.97 -0.39
CA MET A 90 -21.39 -8.90 0.52
C MET A 90 -21.00 -7.54 -0.05
N ASP A 91 -21.99 -6.67 -0.21
CA ASP A 91 -21.78 -5.23 -0.40
C ASP A 91 -22.00 -4.51 0.92
N ALA A 92 -21.10 -3.59 1.27
CA ALA A 92 -21.27 -2.71 2.41
C ALA A 92 -21.09 -1.25 2.01
N GLY A 93 -21.94 -0.37 2.53
CA GLY A 93 -21.78 1.08 2.41
C GLY A 93 -21.97 1.72 3.77
N SER A 94 -20.95 2.38 4.29
CA SER A 94 -21.02 3.17 5.52
C SER A 94 -21.06 4.65 5.21
N PHE A 95 -21.88 5.37 5.96
CA PHE A 95 -22.10 6.81 5.87
C PHE A 95 -21.69 7.43 7.18
N VAL A 96 -20.82 8.43 7.10
CA VAL A 96 -20.22 9.10 8.26
C VAL A 96 -20.49 10.58 8.14
N ASN A 97 -21.04 11.19 9.20
CA ASN A 97 -21.36 12.60 9.21
C ASN A 97 -20.63 13.38 10.31
N GLY A 98 -20.47 14.68 10.05
CA GLY A 98 -20.02 15.66 11.04
C GLY A 98 -18.74 15.25 11.76
N SER A 99 -18.79 15.21 13.10
CA SER A 99 -17.60 14.96 13.93
C SER A 99 -17.07 13.52 13.83
N LYS A 100 -17.85 12.56 13.33
CA LYS A 100 -17.34 11.20 13.12
C LYS A 100 -16.44 11.13 11.89
N SER A 101 -16.69 11.96 10.89
CA SER A 101 -15.88 12.01 9.68
C SER A 101 -14.45 12.45 9.99
N SER A 102 -14.27 13.36 10.96
CA SER A 102 -12.94 13.74 11.42
C SER A 102 -12.24 12.59 12.16
N VAL A 103 -12.97 11.81 12.97
CA VAL A 103 -12.41 10.64 13.67
C VAL A 103 -11.99 9.56 12.68
N VAL A 104 -12.79 9.30 11.65
CA VAL A 104 -12.43 8.33 10.60
C VAL A 104 -11.18 8.79 9.84
N ARG A 105 -11.07 10.07 9.50
CA ARG A 105 -9.85 10.62 8.87
C ARG A 105 -8.63 10.52 9.78
N GLU A 106 -8.77 10.80 11.07
CA GLU A 106 -7.69 10.67 12.06
C GLU A 106 -7.24 9.21 12.23
N ASN A 107 -8.17 8.26 12.28
CA ASN A 107 -7.84 6.83 12.36
C ASN A 107 -7.11 6.35 11.09
N LEU A 108 -7.54 6.79 9.91
CA LEU A 108 -6.91 6.43 8.64
C LEU A 108 -5.53 7.08 8.47
N ASP A 109 -5.34 8.34 8.88
CA ASP A 109 -4.03 9.01 8.94
C ASP A 109 -3.09 8.27 9.91
N GLY A 110 -3.61 7.85 11.07
CA GLY A 110 -2.87 7.07 12.07
C GLY A 110 -2.38 5.71 11.57
N LEU A 111 -3.09 5.07 10.63
CA LEU A 111 -2.67 3.79 10.03
C LEU A 111 -1.32 3.92 9.28
N PHE A 112 -0.98 5.13 8.84
CA PHE A 112 0.24 5.41 8.09
C PHE A 112 1.39 5.94 8.96
N ASP A 113 1.31 5.77 10.29
CA ASP A 113 2.35 6.23 11.21
C ASP A 113 3.76 5.70 10.83
N GLY A 114 4.72 6.62 10.85
CA GLY A 114 6.10 6.39 10.43
C GLY A 114 6.34 6.35 8.91
N LEU A 115 5.34 6.59 8.07
CA LEU A 115 5.54 6.84 6.64
C LEU A 115 5.75 8.33 6.34
N SER A 116 6.41 8.63 5.22
CA SER A 116 6.56 9.99 4.75
C SER A 116 5.19 10.53 4.31
N GLY A 117 4.54 11.27 5.21
CA GLY A 117 3.22 11.82 4.96
C GLY A 117 2.10 11.27 5.79
N GLY A 118 2.33 10.16 6.49
CA GLY A 118 1.37 9.60 7.42
C GLY A 118 1.46 10.20 8.81
N ASN A 119 0.36 10.09 9.55
CA ASN A 119 0.17 10.56 10.92
C ASN A 119 0.64 12.01 11.13
N ASN A 120 0.28 12.89 10.20
CA ASN A 120 0.69 14.29 10.22
C ASN A 120 -0.50 15.26 10.43
N SER A 121 -1.68 14.73 10.75
CA SER A 121 -2.96 15.44 10.86
C SER A 121 -3.54 15.95 9.53
N TRP A 122 -3.07 15.43 8.41
CA TRP A 122 -3.59 15.69 7.07
C TRP A 122 -3.78 14.36 6.36
N ILE A 123 -4.94 14.19 5.73
CA ILE A 123 -5.20 13.03 4.89
C ILE A 123 -5.06 13.44 3.43
N SER A 124 -4.25 12.69 2.69
CA SER A 124 -3.89 12.97 1.30
C SER A 124 -4.51 12.00 0.31
N THR A 125 -4.57 12.40 -0.96
CA THR A 125 -5.00 11.50 -2.06
C THR A 125 -4.10 10.29 -2.22
N ASP A 126 -2.82 10.40 -1.87
CA ASP A 126 -1.88 9.28 -1.93
C ASP A 126 -2.15 8.27 -0.79
N GLU A 127 -2.46 8.74 0.41
CA GLU A 127 -2.86 7.88 1.54
C GLU A 127 -4.20 7.23 1.29
N ARG A 128 -5.16 7.96 0.72
CA ARG A 128 -6.43 7.40 0.24
C ARG A 128 -6.19 6.22 -0.71
N ASP A 129 -5.33 6.40 -1.71
CA ASP A 129 -5.03 5.34 -2.67
C ASP A 129 -4.30 4.16 -2.00
N ALA A 130 -3.51 4.41 -0.95
CA ALA A 130 -2.92 3.37 -0.11
C ALA A 130 -3.97 2.63 0.73
N VAL A 131 -5.00 3.31 1.25
CA VAL A 131 -6.14 2.67 1.95
C VAL A 131 -6.87 1.71 1.01
N ARG A 132 -7.09 2.08 -0.25
CA ARG A 132 -7.69 1.19 -1.25
C ARG A 132 -6.84 -0.04 -1.55
N ALA A 133 -5.52 0.09 -1.50
CA ALA A 133 -4.59 -1.02 -1.75
C ALA A 133 -4.50 -1.99 -0.57
N ILE A 134 -4.51 -1.48 0.66
CA ILE A 134 -4.29 -2.26 1.89
C ILE A 134 -5.61 -2.75 2.51
N GLY A 135 -6.69 -1.98 2.34
CA GLY A 135 -8.01 -2.25 2.89
C GLY A 135 -8.53 -3.66 2.65
N PRO A 136 -8.44 -4.22 1.42
CA PRO A 136 -8.87 -5.59 1.14
C PRO A 136 -8.15 -6.66 1.97
N THR A 137 -6.84 -6.48 2.20
CA THR A 137 -6.04 -7.39 3.04
C THR A 137 -6.47 -7.32 4.50
N CYS A 138 -6.70 -6.10 5.01
CA CYS A 138 -7.21 -5.89 6.36
C CYS A 138 -8.59 -6.56 6.53
N ILE A 139 -9.55 -6.28 5.64
CA ILE A 139 -10.90 -6.87 5.66
C ILE A 139 -10.86 -8.40 5.57
N GLY A 140 -9.97 -8.95 4.75
CA GLY A 140 -9.77 -10.40 4.65
C GLY A 140 -9.37 -11.07 5.97
N ALA A 141 -8.70 -10.34 6.87
CA ALA A 141 -8.29 -10.83 8.19
C ALA A 141 -9.32 -10.55 9.31
N MET A 142 -10.39 -9.80 9.02
CA MET A 142 -11.37 -9.37 10.00
C MET A 142 -12.43 -10.44 10.31
N ASP A 143 -12.98 -10.36 11.52
CA ASP A 143 -14.07 -11.22 11.97
C ASP A 143 -15.42 -10.73 11.45
N THR A 144 -16.18 -11.61 10.81
CA THR A 144 -17.60 -11.32 10.54
C THR A 144 -18.44 -11.58 11.80
N ARG A 145 -19.52 -10.80 11.99
CA ARG A 145 -20.55 -11.09 13.02
C ARG A 145 -21.69 -11.95 12.48
N ILE A 146 -21.48 -12.57 11.33
CA ILE A 146 -22.52 -13.24 10.57
C ILE A 146 -22.29 -14.73 10.68
N GLY A 147 -23.30 -15.42 11.19
CA GLY A 147 -23.33 -16.88 11.25
C GLY A 147 -24.58 -17.37 10.55
N ILE A 148 -24.43 -18.39 9.71
CA ILE A 148 -25.57 -19.10 9.13
C ILE A 148 -25.82 -20.36 9.95
N LYS A 149 -27.11 -20.61 10.20
CA LYS A 149 -27.59 -21.78 10.93
C LYS A 149 -28.58 -22.55 10.07
N GLU A 150 -28.31 -23.85 9.88
CA GLU A 150 -29.24 -24.76 9.25
C GLU A 150 -30.22 -25.35 10.28
N GLY A 151 -31.47 -24.91 10.23
CA GLY A 151 -32.59 -25.55 10.95
C GLY A 151 -32.55 -25.53 12.48
N VAL A 152 -33.62 -26.05 13.11
CA VAL A 152 -33.65 -26.27 14.56
C VAL A 152 -33.04 -27.65 14.84
N PRO A 153 -31.95 -27.75 15.64
CA PRO A 153 -31.34 -29.04 15.91
C PRO A 153 -32.36 -29.96 16.60
N HIS A 154 -32.59 -31.15 16.04
CA HIS A 154 -33.43 -32.17 16.68
C HIS A 154 -32.81 -32.71 17.98
N ARG A 155 -31.49 -32.56 18.16
CA ARG A 155 -30.71 -32.78 19.40
C ARG A 155 -29.35 -32.08 19.29
N GLY A 156 -28.84 -31.54 20.40
CA GLY A 156 -27.50 -30.94 20.49
C GLY A 156 -27.50 -29.42 20.52
N ALA A 157 -26.32 -28.84 20.73
CA ALA A 157 -26.10 -27.41 20.52
C ALA A 157 -26.14 -27.11 19.01
N PRO A 158 -26.58 -25.92 18.58
CA PRO A 158 -26.54 -25.56 17.18
C PRO A 158 -25.08 -25.46 16.72
N ASP A 159 -24.73 -26.17 15.64
CA ASP A 159 -23.50 -25.95 14.89
C ASP A 159 -23.68 -24.70 14.03
N TRP A 160 -22.86 -23.69 14.28
CA TRP A 160 -22.84 -22.44 13.50
C TRP A 160 -21.80 -22.55 12.40
N ASN A 161 -22.18 -22.17 11.18
CA ASN A 161 -21.22 -21.94 10.11
C ASN A 161 -20.81 -20.46 10.17
N ASN A 162 -19.57 -20.23 10.59
CA ASN A 162 -19.00 -18.89 10.62
C ASN A 162 -18.67 -18.44 9.19
N LEU A 163 -18.99 -17.19 8.87
CA LEU A 163 -18.56 -16.57 7.63
C LEU A 163 -17.19 -15.93 7.84
N SER A 164 -16.32 -16.08 6.85
CA SER A 164 -15.01 -15.45 6.78
C SER A 164 -14.89 -14.73 5.44
N PHE A 165 -14.22 -13.57 5.44
CA PHE A 165 -13.92 -12.89 4.20
C PHE A 165 -12.86 -13.63 3.40
N VAL A 166 -12.94 -13.53 2.08
CA VAL A 166 -11.89 -13.92 1.16
C VAL A 166 -11.33 -12.62 0.59
N ALA A 167 -10.06 -12.33 0.86
CA ALA A 167 -9.44 -11.05 0.47
C ALA A 167 -9.48 -10.82 -1.05
N ASP A 168 -9.33 -11.90 -1.82
CA ASP A 168 -9.33 -11.85 -3.27
C ASP A 168 -10.70 -11.40 -3.80
N GLY A 169 -10.70 -10.27 -4.52
CA GLY A 169 -11.90 -9.69 -5.12
C GLY A 169 -12.56 -8.59 -4.31
N ILE A 170 -12.16 -8.36 -3.05
CA ILE A 170 -12.70 -7.25 -2.25
C ILE A 170 -12.19 -5.92 -2.82
N GLY A 171 -13.10 -5.09 -3.28
CA GLY A 171 -12.87 -3.69 -3.60
C GLY A 171 -13.25 -2.80 -2.43
N LEU A 172 -12.39 -1.82 -2.14
CA LEU A 172 -12.69 -0.71 -1.25
C LEU A 172 -12.65 0.59 -2.05
N ASP A 173 -13.69 1.41 -1.89
CA ASP A 173 -13.73 2.75 -2.43
C ASP A 173 -14.23 3.71 -1.35
N GLU A 174 -13.84 4.96 -1.45
CA GLU A 174 -14.31 6.00 -0.56
C GLU A 174 -14.72 7.24 -1.32
N VAL A 175 -15.81 7.85 -0.85
CA VAL A 175 -16.37 9.08 -1.39
C VAL A 175 -16.10 10.17 -0.38
N ASP A 176 -15.50 11.27 -0.86
CA ASP A 176 -15.21 12.47 -0.07
C ASP A 176 -14.27 12.26 1.13
N LEU A 177 -13.44 11.19 1.17
CA LEU A 177 -12.37 11.10 2.18
C LEU A 177 -11.42 12.30 2.08
N VAL A 178 -11.04 12.67 0.86
CA VAL A 178 -10.38 13.93 0.51
C VAL A 178 -11.32 14.68 -0.45
N PRO A 179 -12.17 15.59 0.06
CA PRO A 179 -13.14 16.31 -0.75
C PRO A 179 -12.44 17.25 -1.73
N GLU A 180 -12.93 17.28 -2.97
CA GLU A 180 -12.38 18.15 -4.01
C GLU A 180 -12.73 19.63 -3.77
N ASN A 181 -11.76 20.52 -3.96
CA ASN A 181 -11.92 21.98 -3.82
C ASN A 181 -12.34 22.42 -2.41
N HIS A 182 -11.95 21.68 -1.38
CA HIS A 182 -12.21 22.08 -0.01
C HIS A 182 -11.46 23.40 0.32
N PRO A 183 -12.04 24.36 1.08
CA PRO A 183 -11.37 25.62 1.39
C PRO A 183 -10.02 25.48 2.10
N GLU A 184 -9.85 24.38 2.83
CA GLU A 184 -8.62 24.03 3.56
C GLU A 184 -7.73 23.04 2.80
N GLU A 185 -8.06 22.71 1.54
CA GLU A 185 -7.25 21.86 0.67
C GLU A 185 -5.89 22.52 0.39
N ARG A 186 -4.82 21.72 0.41
CA ARG A 186 -3.49 22.13 -0.03
C ARG A 186 -2.82 21.05 -0.86
N THR A 187 -1.72 21.41 -1.52
CA THR A 187 -0.84 20.44 -2.18
C THR A 187 -0.09 19.63 -1.12
N CYS A 188 0.09 18.33 -1.37
CA CYS A 188 0.81 17.45 -0.46
C CYS A 188 2.23 17.95 -0.17
N GLN A 189 2.64 17.87 1.10
CA GLN A 189 3.96 18.39 1.54
C GLN A 189 5.07 17.33 1.52
N ASN A 190 4.74 16.08 1.17
CA ASN A 190 5.63 14.94 1.31
C ASN A 190 6.64 14.85 0.16
N LEU A 191 7.86 14.42 0.49
CA LEU A 191 8.86 14.10 -0.52
C LEU A 191 8.40 12.87 -1.29
N ASN A 192 8.29 12.99 -2.63
CA ASN A 192 7.75 11.98 -3.55
C ASN A 192 6.22 11.85 -3.61
N ALA A 193 5.46 12.85 -3.16
CA ALA A 193 4.02 12.87 -3.41
C ALA A 193 3.71 12.82 -4.91
N ALA A 194 2.61 12.15 -5.28
CA ALA A 194 2.18 12.06 -6.66
C ALA A 194 1.92 13.45 -7.26
N ASN A 195 2.09 13.57 -8.59
CA ASN A 195 1.88 14.84 -9.25
C ASN A 195 0.39 15.25 -9.19
N GLY A 196 0.10 16.36 -8.53
CA GLY A 196 -1.27 16.82 -8.28
C GLY A 196 -1.88 16.31 -6.97
N CYS A 197 -1.12 15.63 -6.11
CA CYS A 197 -1.57 15.17 -4.80
C CYS A 197 -2.15 16.32 -3.96
N LYS A 198 -3.34 16.09 -3.42
CA LYS A 198 -4.08 17.03 -2.57
C LYS A 198 -4.27 16.44 -1.18
N GLU A 199 -4.26 17.29 -0.18
CA GLU A 199 -4.52 16.89 1.21
C GLU A 199 -5.38 17.92 1.92
N VAL A 200 -6.16 17.43 2.87
CA VAL A 200 -7.06 18.20 3.74
C VAL A 200 -6.75 17.85 5.20
N PRO A 201 -7.01 18.76 6.15
CA PRO A 201 -6.75 18.44 7.55
C PRO A 201 -7.74 17.39 8.05
N VAL A 202 -7.30 16.45 8.90
CA VAL A 202 -8.19 15.41 9.44
C VAL A 202 -9.33 15.98 10.29
N SER A 203 -9.19 17.23 10.77
CA SER A 203 -10.21 17.93 11.55
C SER A 203 -11.44 18.37 10.77
N ILE A 204 -11.45 18.25 9.43
CA ILE A 204 -12.64 18.58 8.65
C ILE A 204 -13.78 17.61 8.97
N SER A 205 -14.98 18.15 9.01
CA SER A 205 -16.20 17.41 9.36
C SER A 205 -17.10 17.15 8.17
N ASP A 206 -16.59 17.31 6.94
CA ASP A 206 -17.33 16.97 5.74
C ASP A 206 -17.69 15.49 5.74
N ASP A 207 -18.93 15.22 5.37
CA ASP A 207 -19.49 13.87 5.29
C ASP A 207 -18.65 13.02 4.34
N LEU A 208 -18.50 11.74 4.66
CA LEU A 208 -17.78 10.78 3.82
C LEU A 208 -18.53 9.45 3.76
N GLN A 209 -18.20 8.66 2.76
CA GLN A 209 -18.71 7.30 2.62
C GLN A 209 -17.58 6.32 2.35
N ILE A 210 -17.68 5.12 2.90
CA ILE A 210 -16.78 4.01 2.61
C ILE A 210 -17.63 2.89 2.04
N MET A 211 -17.25 2.40 0.87
CA MET A 211 -17.92 1.34 0.15
C MET A 211 -17.02 0.14 0.03
N MET A 212 -17.57 -1.03 0.31
CA MET A 212 -16.99 -2.33 0.09
C MET A 212 -17.87 -3.08 -0.89
N PHE A 213 -17.26 -3.68 -1.91
CA PHE A 213 -17.94 -4.43 -2.95
C PHE A 213 -17.07 -5.61 -3.40
N LEU A 214 -17.70 -6.59 -4.05
CA LEU A 214 -17.08 -7.78 -4.63
C LEU A 214 -17.23 -7.79 -6.17
#